data_AF-A0A354EZ95-F1
#
_entry.id   AF-A0A354EZ95-F1
#
_cell.length_a   1.000
_cell.length_b   1.000
_cell.length_c   1.000
_cell.angle_alpha   90.00
_cell.angle_beta   90.00
_cell.angle_gamma   90.00
#
_symmetry.space_group_name_H-M   'P 1'
#
loop_
_entity.id
_entity.type
_entity.pdbx_description
1 polymer ?
#
loop_
_entity_poly.entity_id
_entity_poly.type
_entity_poly.pdbx_seq_one_letter_code
_entity_poly.pdbx_strand_id
1 'polypeptide(L)' 'PKFVMHILPPYSPNLNPIERLWKVMNELSRNNLVFKTFNEFREKVRSFFIDTWDVISDDFRTRINDNFQTLKPVI' A
#
# COMPACT_ATOMS: atom_id res chain seq x y z
N PRO A 1 22.51 8.84 11.33
CA PRO A 1 21.45 7.82 11.49
C PRO A 1 21.96 6.42 11.11
N LYS A 2 21.83 5.42 11.99
CA LYS A 2 22.19 4.03 11.70
C LYS A 2 20.99 3.35 11.05
N PHE A 3 21.16 2.83 9.84
CA PHE A 3 20.13 2.03 9.20
C PHE A 3 20.03 0.67 9.91
N VAL A 4 18.81 0.26 10.26
CA VAL A 4 18.52 -1.05 10.83
C VAL A 4 17.69 -1.82 9.81
N MET A 5 18.16 -3.00 9.44
CA MET A 5 17.48 -3.88 8.50
C MET A 5 16.52 -4.79 9.28
N HIS A 6 15.23 -4.70 8.97
CA HIS A 6 14.21 -5.59 9.52
C HIS A 6 13.91 -6.68 8.48
N ILE A 7 14.26 -7.93 8.82
CA ILE A 7 13.95 -9.09 7.97
C ILE A 7 12.54 -9.56 8.27
N LEU A 8 11.70 -9.63 7.24
CA LEU A 8 10.36 -10.20 7.33
C LEU A 8 10.40 -11.69 6.98
N PRO A 9 9.56 -12.53 7.62
CA PRO A 9 9.41 -13.92 7.24
C PRO A 9 8.86 -14.04 5.80
N PRO A 10 9.18 -15.13 5.09
CA PRO A 10 8.69 -15.34 3.73
C PRO A 10 7.16 -15.36 3.69
N TYR A 11 6.59 -14.96 2.55
CA TYR A 11 5.14 -14.96 2.28
C TYR A 11 4.28 -14.26 3.35
N SER A 12 4.83 -13.22 4.00
CA SER A 12 4.13 -12.48 5.05
C SER A 12 3.78 -11.05 4.63
N PRO A 13 3.01 -10.85 3.53
CA PRO A 13 2.65 -9.51 3.05
C PRO A 13 1.82 -8.75 4.10
N ASN A 14 1.09 -9.47 4.96
CA ASN A 14 0.35 -8.87 6.06
C ASN A 14 1.26 -8.07 7.00
N LEU A 15 2.50 -8.55 7.25
CA LEU A 15 3.49 -7.90 8.13
C LEU A 15 4.24 -6.74 7.46
N ASN A 16 3.98 -6.46 6.19
CA ASN A 16 4.65 -5.41 5.44
C ASN A 16 3.71 -4.21 5.25
N PRO A 17 3.87 -3.10 6.02
CA PRO A 17 2.97 -1.95 5.94
C PRO A 17 2.82 -1.34 4.54
N ILE A 18 3.88 -1.42 3.70
CA ILE A 18 3.84 -0.88 2.34
C ILE A 18 2.78 -1.59 1.47
N GLU A 19 2.51 -2.87 1.72
CA GLU A 19 1.51 -3.65 0.97
C GLU A 19 0.10 -3.10 1.20
N ARG A 20 -0.17 -2.61 2.42
CA ARG A 20 -1.46 -1.96 2.76
C ARG A 20 -1.62 -0.64 2.03
N LEU A 21 -0.55 0.16 1.97
CA LEU A 21 -0.53 1.40 1.20
C LEU A 21 -0.75 1.13 -0.29
N TRP A 22 -0.07 0.12 -0.85
CA TRP A 22 -0.24 -0.29 -2.25
C TRP A 22 -1.65 -0.78 -2.54
N LYS A 23 -2.30 -1.46 -1.60
CA LYS A 23 -3.71 -1.84 -1.74
C LYS A 23 -4.62 -0.62 -1.88
N VAL A 24 -4.47 0.38 -1.02
CA VAL A 24 -5.25 1.64 -1.11
C VAL A 24 -4.98 2.36 -2.44
N MET A 25 -3.71 2.47 -2.83
CA MET A 25 -3.31 3.07 -4.11
C MET A 25 -3.96 2.35 -5.30
N ASN A 26 -3.95 1.01 -5.29
CA ASN A 26 -4.60 0.24 -6.36
C ASN A 26 -6.11 0.48 -6.37
N GLU A 27 -6.77 0.48 -5.21
CA GLU A 27 -8.22 0.72 -5.11
C GLU A 27 -8.63 2.08 -5.66
N LEU A 28 -7.85 3.12 -5.41
CA LEU A 28 -8.21 4.49 -5.79
C LEU A 28 -7.69 4.91 -7.17
N SER A 29 -6.59 4.33 -7.64
CA SER A 29 -5.91 4.82 -8.85
C SER A 29 -5.85 3.83 -9.99
N ARG A 30 -6.15 2.54 -9.76
CA ARG A 30 -5.97 1.49 -10.78
C ARG A 30 -7.19 0.59 -10.98
N ASN A 31 -7.91 0.26 -9.91
CA ASN A 31 -9.00 -0.70 -9.99
C ASN A 31 -10.04 -0.23 -11.02
N ASN A 32 -10.43 -1.13 -11.91
CA ASN A 32 -11.38 -0.89 -13.01
C ASN A 32 -10.95 0.14 -14.06
N LEU A 33 -9.67 0.51 -14.09
CA LEU A 33 -9.11 1.40 -15.12
C LEU A 33 -8.17 0.63 -16.04
N VAL A 34 -8.29 0.88 -17.34
CA VAL A 34 -7.37 0.37 -18.37
C VAL A 34 -6.57 1.55 -18.92
N PHE A 35 -5.25 1.50 -18.74
CA PHE A 35 -4.34 2.50 -19.26
C PHE A 35 -3.92 2.17 -20.68
N LYS A 36 -3.94 3.17 -21.56
CA LYS A 36 -3.53 2.98 -22.97
C LYS A 36 -2.02 2.99 -23.12
N THR A 37 -1.32 3.65 -22.21
CA THR A 37 0.15 3.78 -22.24
C THR A 37 0.75 3.60 -20.86
N PHE A 38 2.02 3.19 -20.82
CA PHE A 38 2.77 3.15 -19.57
C PHE A 38 2.89 4.53 -18.91
N ASN A 39 2.98 5.61 -19.71
CA ASN A 39 3.10 6.96 -19.17
C ASN A 39 1.83 7.38 -18.40
N GLU A 40 0.66 7.04 -18.94
CA GLU A 40 -0.63 7.29 -18.26
C GLU A 40 -0.72 6.55 -16.92
N PHE A 41 -0.32 5.28 -16.90
CA PHE A 41 -0.24 4.49 -15.67
C PHE A 41 0.71 5.13 -14.65
N ARG A 42 1.92 5.48 -15.09
CA ARG A 42 2.95 6.10 -14.25
C ARG A 42 2.46 7.39 -13.63
N GLU A 43 1.86 8.28 -14.43
CA GLU A 43 1.36 9.56 -13.95
C GLU A 43 0.19 9.38 -12.99
N LYS A 44 -0.70 8.40 -13.19
CA LYS A 44 -1.74 8.11 -12.20
C LYS A 44 -1.19 7.66 -10.86
N VAL A 45 -0.24 6.73 -10.86
CA VAL A 45 0.43 6.31 -9.61
C VAL A 45 1.17 7.49 -8.97
N ARG A 46 1.82 8.33 -9.76
CA ARG A 46 2.53 9.52 -9.25
C ARG A 46 1.57 10.53 -8.61
N SER A 47 0.46 10.86 -9.28
CA SER A 47 -0.57 11.77 -8.76
C SER A 47 -1.23 11.26 -7.48
N PHE A 48 -1.31 9.94 -7.31
CA PHE A 48 -1.78 9.36 -6.06
C PHE A 48 -0.91 9.78 -4.89
N PHE A 49 0.41 9.64 -5.00
CA PHE A 49 1.33 9.95 -3.91
C PHE A 49 1.59 11.45 -3.71
N ILE A 50 1.46 12.27 -4.76
CA ILE A 50 1.71 13.72 -4.68
C ILE A 50 0.45 14.47 -4.22
N ASP A 51 -0.71 14.16 -4.79
CA ASP A 51 -1.90 14.98 -4.62
C ASP A 51 -2.96 14.28 -3.76
N THR A 52 -3.21 13.00 -4.03
CA THR A 52 -4.32 12.28 -3.41
C THR A 52 -4.00 11.88 -1.97
N TRP A 53 -2.76 11.43 -1.72
CA TRP A 53 -2.35 10.88 -0.44
C TRP A 53 -2.51 11.87 0.72
N ASP A 54 -2.09 13.12 0.54
CA ASP A 54 -2.16 14.15 1.58
C ASP A 54 -3.61 14.49 1.98
N VAL A 55 -4.58 14.24 1.09
CA VAL A 55 -6.01 14.46 1.37
C VAL A 55 -6.61 13.29 2.14
N ILE A 56 -6.22 12.06 1.81
CA ILE A 56 -6.87 10.84 2.32
C ILE A 56 -6.12 10.17 3.48
N SER A 57 -4.86 10.55 3.73
CA SER A 57 -3.97 9.84 4.66
C SER A 57 -4.57 9.72 6.07
N ASP A 58 -5.31 10.75 6.47
CA ASP A 58 -5.93 10.84 7.79
C ASP A 58 -7.01 9.78 7.99
N ASP A 59 -7.84 9.56 6.97
CA ASP A 59 -8.91 8.57 6.98
C ASP A 59 -8.37 7.14 6.98
N PHE A 60 -7.17 6.95 6.42
CA PHE A 60 -6.53 5.64 6.31
C PHE A 60 -5.58 5.27 7.46
N ARG A 61 -5.44 6.11 8.50
CA ARG A 61 -4.64 5.79 9.71
C ARG A 61 -5.10 4.52 10.41
N THR A 62 -6.41 4.22 10.38
CA THR A 62 -6.98 3.00 10.97
C THR A 62 -6.73 1.76 10.11
N ARG A 63 -6.40 1.94 8.82
CA ARG A 63 -6.21 0.86 7.85
C ARG A 63 -4.73 0.55 7.63
N ILE A 64 -3.89 1.58 7.55
CA ILE A 64 -2.44 1.51 7.36
C ILE A 64 -1.77 1.74 8.72
N ASN A 65 -1.72 0.68 9.53
CA ASN A 65 -1.11 0.67 10.86
C ASN A 65 -0.46 -0.68 11.16
N ASP A 66 0.23 -0.75 12.29
CA ASP A 66 0.93 -1.96 12.75
C ASP A 66 0.02 -2.93 13.52
N ASN A 67 -1.31 -2.71 13.50
CA ASN A 67 -2.25 -3.67 14.03
C ASN A 67 -2.44 -4.79 13.00
N PHE A 68 -1.57 -5.80 13.05
CA PHE A 68 -1.58 -6.95 12.15
C PHE A 68 -2.62 -7.99 12.57
N GLN A 69 -3.35 -8.52 11.61
CA GLN A 69 -4.27 -9.62 11.86
C GLN A 69 -3.50 -10.89 12.26
N THR A 70 -3.79 -11.43 13.43
CA THR A 70 -3.34 -12.77 13.82
C THR A 70 -4.14 -13.82 13.05
N LEU A 71 -3.49 -14.56 12.15
CA LEU A 71 -4.10 -15.67 11.45
C LEU A 71 -4.16 -16.89 12.37
N LYS A 72 -5.31 -17.58 12.40
CA LYS A 72 -5.40 -18.86 13.09
C LYS A 72 -4.68 -19.92 12.24
N PRO A 73 -3.95 -20.85 12.87
CA PRO A 73 -3.36 -21.97 12.14
C PRO A 73 -4.48 -22.78 11.46
N VAL A 74 -4.25 -23.16 10.22
CA VAL A 74 -5.09 -24.15 9.54
C VAL A 74 -4.72 -25.49 10.17
N ILE A 75 -5.67 -26.07 10.91
CA ILE A 75 -5.54 -27.41 11.51
C ILE A 75 -5.61 -28.45 10.39
#